data_AF-A0A925KFV6-F1
#
_entry.id   AF-A0A925KFV6-F1
#
_cell.length_a   1.000
_cell.length_b   1.000
_cell.length_c   1.000
_cell.angle_alpha   90.00
_cell.angle_beta   90.00
_cell.angle_gamma   90.00
#
_symmetry.space_group_name_H-M   'P 1'
#
loop_
_entity.id
_entity.type
_entity.pdbx_description
1 polymer ?
#
loop_
_entity_poly.entity_id
_entity_poly.type
_entity_poly.pdbx_seq_one_letter_code
_entity_poly.pdbx_strand_id
1 'polypeptide(L)'
;MPSHRLASMHGRIERRALVFVLAIVGVVSVGGLVEIAPLFAIENTVEPVRGMRPYTPLELAGRGIYQREGCYGCHSQQIRPFRDEVERYGAYSLAAESMYDHPFQWGSKRTGPDL
;
A
#
# COMPACT_ATOMS: atom_id res chain seq x y z
N MET A 1 0.99 27.21 31.85
CA MET A 1 2.42 26.90 32.06
C MET A 1 2.59 25.38 32.05
N PRO A 2 3.44 24.81 31.17
CA PRO A 2 3.64 23.36 31.15
C PRO A 2 4.19 22.91 32.50
N SER A 3 3.67 21.80 33.03
CA SER A 3 3.99 21.35 34.38
C SER A 3 5.49 21.04 34.50
N HIS A 4 6.11 21.47 35.60
CA HIS A 4 7.55 21.32 35.89
C HIS A 4 8.06 19.85 35.78
N ARG A 5 7.14 18.87 35.81
CA ARG A 5 7.43 17.44 35.64
C ARG A 5 7.67 17.03 34.18
N LEU A 6 6.98 17.64 33.21
CA LEU A 6 7.15 17.34 31.78
C LEU A 6 8.53 17.81 31.29
N ALA A 7 8.96 19.01 31.70
CA ALA A 7 10.29 19.53 31.40
C ALA A 7 11.41 18.64 31.97
N SER A 8 11.22 18.07 33.17
CA SER A 8 12.22 17.17 33.78
C SER A 8 12.23 15.75 33.19
N MET A 9 11.10 15.27 32.66
CA MET A 9 11.02 14.02 31.91
C MET A 9 11.66 14.13 30.54
N HIS A 10 11.35 15.21 29.82
CA HIS A 10 11.92 15.50 28.51
C HIS A 10 13.45 15.51 28.54
N GLY A 11 14.07 16.30 29.42
CA GLY A 11 15.53 16.33 29.55
C GLY A 11 16.15 15.01 30.02
N ARG A 12 15.40 14.11 30.67
CA ARG A 12 15.90 12.77 31.04
C ARG A 12 15.95 11.81 29.85
N ILE A 13 15.01 11.94 28.91
CA ILE A 13 14.95 11.12 27.69
C ILE A 13 16.05 11.56 26.72
N GLU A 14 16.20 12.87 26.50
CA GLU A 14 17.21 13.41 25.57
C GLU A 14 18.65 13.07 25.97
N ARG A 15 18.94 13.01 27.28
CA ARG A 15 20.28 12.68 27.79
C ARG A 15 20.61 11.17 27.73
N ARG A 16 19.66 10.30 27.40
CA ARG A 16 19.84 8.85 27.36
C ARG A 16 19.53 8.31 25.96
N ALA A 17 20.57 8.17 25.13
CA ALA A 17 20.44 7.77 23.73
C ALA A 17 19.59 6.50 23.52
N LEU A 18 19.80 5.45 24.33
CA LEU A 18 19.00 4.21 24.23
C LEU A 18 17.51 4.45 24.49
N VAL A 19 17.16 5.27 25.48
CA VAL A 19 15.76 5.58 25.80
C VAL A 19 15.13 6.39 24.66
N PHE A 20 15.88 7.31 24.07
CA PHE A 20 15.40 8.11 22.95
C PHE A 20 15.17 7.26 21.69
N VAL A 21 16.10 6.36 21.35
CA VAL A 21 15.94 5.44 20.21
C VAL A 21 14.74 4.51 20.41
N LEU A 22 14.57 3.92 21.60
CA LEU A 22 13.41 3.06 21.88
C LEU A 22 12.09 3.83 21.81
N ALA A 23 12.07 5.09 22.25
CA ALA A 23 10.89 5.94 22.11
C ALA A 23 10.55 6.23 20.64
N ILE A 24 11.55 6.52 19.80
CA ILE A 24 11.36 6.72 18.36
C ILE A 24 10.80 5.46 17.70
N VAL A 25 11.44 4.31 17.94
CA VAL A 25 10.99 3.03 17.39
C VAL A 25 9.55 2.75 17.83
N GLY A 26 9.26 2.89 19.12
CA GLY A 26 7.91 2.70 19.65
C GLY A 26 6.86 3.57 18.97
N VAL A 27 7.14 4.86 18.79
CA VAL A 27 6.20 5.80 18.14
C VAL A 27 6.02 5.50 16.64
N VAL A 28 7.12 5.26 15.90
CA VAL A 28 7.06 4.97 14.46
C VAL A 28 6.34 3.65 14.18
N SER A 29 6.51 2.63 15.04
CA SER A 29 5.87 1.33 14.87
C SER A 29 4.35 1.38 15.00
N VAL A 30 3.77 2.37 15.69
CA VAL A 30 2.31 2.49 15.85
C VAL A 30 1.61 2.60 14.49
N GLY A 31 2.15 3.39 13.56
CA GLY A 31 1.55 3.57 12.22
C GLY A 31 1.46 2.26 11.44
N GLY A 32 2.59 1.54 11.35
CA GLY A 32 2.61 0.22 10.68
C GLY A 32 1.70 -0.80 11.36
N LEU A 33 1.62 -0.80 12.69
CA LEU A 33 0.75 -1.72 13.42
C LEU A 33 -0.73 -1.45 13.17
N VAL A 34 -1.14 -0.18 13.10
CA VAL A 34 -2.55 0.20 12.90
C VAL A 34 -2.98 0.10 11.43
N GLU A 35 -2.10 0.38 10.49
CA GLU A 35 -2.44 0.40 9.06
C GLU A 35 -2.25 -0.96 8.38
N ILE A 36 -1.17 -1.68 8.69
CA ILE A 36 -0.79 -2.91 7.96
C ILE A 36 -1.34 -4.16 8.64
N ALA A 37 -1.23 -4.27 9.97
CA ALA A 37 -1.58 -5.51 10.66
C ALA A 37 -3.06 -5.92 10.50
N PRO A 38 -4.05 -4.99 10.56
CA PRO A 38 -5.45 -5.37 10.35
C PRO A 38 -5.74 -5.89 8.94
N LEU A 39 -4.99 -5.46 7.92
CA LEU A 39 -5.21 -5.89 6.53
C LEU A 39 -4.96 -7.40 6.35
N PHE A 40 -4.11 -8.01 7.18
CA PHE A 40 -3.88 -9.46 7.18
C PHE A 40 -4.95 -10.25 7.94
N ALA A 41 -5.73 -9.61 8.80
CA ALA A 41 -6.66 -10.27 9.71
C ALA A 41 -8.15 -10.09 9.34
N ILE A 42 -8.49 -9.04 8.58
CA ILE A 42 -9.87 -8.77 8.17
C ILE A 42 -10.20 -9.63 6.94
N GLU A 43 -11.18 -10.52 7.08
CA GLU A 43 -11.62 -11.46 6.02
C GLU A 43 -12.24 -10.76 4.80
N ASN A 44 -12.73 -9.52 4.95
CA ASN A 44 -13.46 -8.78 3.91
C ASN A 44 -12.57 -7.87 3.04
N THR A 45 -11.26 -7.82 3.24
CA THR A 45 -10.39 -6.92 2.43
C THR A 45 -10.29 -7.39 0.98
N VAL A 46 -10.49 -8.68 0.72
CA VAL A 46 -10.32 -9.29 -0.61
C VAL A 46 -11.35 -10.40 -0.80
N GLU A 47 -12.59 -10.04 -1.13
CA GLU A 47 -13.62 -11.03 -1.50
C GLU A 47 -13.35 -11.59 -2.91
N PRO A 48 -13.19 -12.90 -3.10
CA PRO A 48 -12.90 -13.47 -4.41
C PRO A 48 -14.03 -13.14 -5.42
N VAL A 49 -13.67 -12.44 -6.50
CA VAL A 49 -14.59 -12.20 -7.62
C VAL A 49 -14.69 -13.44 -8.52
N ARG A 50 -15.89 -13.70 -9.02
CA ARG A 50 -16.16 -14.84 -9.91
C ARG A 50 -15.28 -14.74 -11.16
N GLY A 51 -14.45 -15.76 -11.39
CA GLY A 51 -13.60 -15.88 -12.57
C GLY A 51 -12.15 -15.47 -12.37
N MET A 52 -11.78 -14.89 -11.21
CA MET A 52 -10.37 -14.66 -10.89
C MET A 52 -9.63 -15.97 -10.64
N ARG A 53 -8.47 -16.11 -11.27
CA ARG A 53 -7.56 -17.25 -11.16
C ARG A 53 -6.11 -16.75 -11.13
N PRO A 54 -5.17 -17.55 -10.63
CA PRO A 54 -3.76 -17.29 -10.87
C PRO A 54 -3.45 -17.16 -12.36
N TYR A 55 -2.45 -16.34 -12.68
CA TYR A 55 -1.94 -16.18 -14.03
C TYR A 55 -1.45 -17.52 -14.60
N THR A 56 -1.74 -17.76 -15.88
CA THR A 56 -1.11 -18.85 -16.63
C THR A 56 0.39 -18.59 -16.78
N PRO A 57 1.21 -19.61 -17.08
CA PRO A 57 2.65 -19.42 -17.25
C PRO A 57 3.02 -18.33 -18.27
N LEU A 58 2.26 -18.22 -19.37
CA LEU A 58 2.51 -17.21 -20.39
C LEU A 58 2.13 -15.80 -19.93
N GLU A 59 0.99 -15.64 -19.26
CA GLU A 59 0.57 -14.36 -18.66
C GLU A 59 1.57 -13.91 -17.59
N LEU A 60 2.05 -14.84 -16.75
CA LEU A 60 3.04 -14.55 -15.71
C LEU A 60 4.39 -14.13 -16.31
N ALA A 61 4.84 -14.80 -17.38
CA ALA A 61 6.03 -14.37 -18.12
C ALA A 61 5.86 -12.98 -18.75
N GLY A 62 4.68 -12.71 -19.33
CA GLY A 62 4.32 -11.38 -19.84
C GLY A 62 4.32 -10.31 -18.76
N ARG A 63 3.80 -10.59 -17.57
CA ARG A 63 3.83 -9.71 -16.39
C ARG A 63 5.25 -9.47 -15.90
N GLY A 64 6.14 -10.45 -16.00
CA GLY A 64 7.57 -10.27 -15.74
C GLY A 64 8.21 -9.29 -16.71
N ILE A 65 7.82 -9.35 -18.00
CA ILE A 65 8.26 -8.38 -19.02
C ILE A 65 7.69 -6.99 -18.73
N TYR A 66 6.40 -6.87 -18.42
CA TYR A 66 5.75 -5.61 -18.07
C TYR A 66 6.49 -4.86 -16.95
N GLN A 67 6.91 -5.59 -15.91
CA GLN A 67 7.70 -5.04 -14.82
C GLN A 67 9.12 -4.68 -15.26
N ARG A 68 9.79 -5.56 -16.03
CA ARG A 68 11.16 -5.32 -16.51
C ARG A 68 11.26 -4.07 -17.38
N GLU A 69 10.29 -3.85 -18.26
CA GLU A 69 10.24 -2.69 -19.15
C GLU A 69 9.72 -1.42 -18.44
N GLY A 70 9.35 -1.51 -17.15
CA GLY A 70 8.92 -0.37 -16.36
C GLY A 70 7.58 0.23 -16.82
N CYS A 71 6.71 -0.57 -17.44
CA CYS A 71 5.42 -0.09 -17.96
C CYS A 71 4.58 0.60 -16.86
N TYR A 72 4.66 0.11 -15.62
CA TYR A 72 4.01 0.68 -14.43
C TYR A 72 4.42 2.14 -14.13
N GLY A 73 5.54 2.62 -14.68
CA GLY A 73 5.99 4.01 -14.53
C GLY A 73 5.20 5.01 -15.39
N CYS A 74 4.51 4.52 -16.43
CA CYS A 74 3.69 5.31 -17.34
C CYS A 74 2.21 4.95 -17.27
N HIS A 75 1.89 3.69 -16.96
CA HIS A 75 0.56 3.13 -16.94
C HIS A 75 0.19 2.66 -15.55
N SER A 76 -1.02 2.99 -15.10
CA SER A 76 -1.58 2.43 -13.87
C SER A 76 -2.49 1.27 -14.16
N GLN A 77 -2.69 0.41 -13.17
CA GLN A 77 -3.68 -0.67 -13.20
C GLN A 77 -4.60 -0.55 -11.98
N GLN A 78 -5.20 0.63 -11.82
CA GLN A 78 -6.14 0.90 -10.72
C GLN A 78 -7.10 2.02 -11.12
N ILE A 79 -8.29 1.63 -11.55
CA ILE A 79 -9.39 2.55 -11.91
C ILE A 79 -10.07 3.01 -10.62
N ARG A 80 -10.14 4.33 -10.41
CA ARG A 80 -10.75 4.92 -9.21
C ARG A 80 -12.28 4.96 -9.34
N PRO A 81 -13.04 4.98 -8.23
CA PRO A 81 -14.51 4.93 -8.23
C PRO A 81 -15.15 6.30 -8.55
N PHE A 82 -14.69 6.95 -9.61
CA PHE A 82 -15.25 8.19 -10.12
C PHE A 82 -15.93 7.93 -11.47
N ARG A 83 -17.01 8.66 -11.75
CA ARG A 83 -17.80 8.47 -12.97
C ARG A 83 -16.98 8.68 -14.23
N ASP A 84 -16.08 9.66 -14.24
CA ASP A 84 -15.23 10.00 -15.38
C ASP A 84 -14.18 8.91 -15.68
N GLU A 85 -13.65 8.26 -14.65
CA GLU A 85 -12.77 7.11 -14.83
C GLU A 85 -13.54 5.89 -15.31
N VAL A 86 -14.74 5.68 -14.76
CA VAL A 86 -15.56 4.53 -15.15
C VAL A 86 -16.01 4.63 -16.61
N GLU A 87 -16.42 5.83 -17.05
CA GLU A 87 -16.75 6.11 -18.45
C GLU A 87 -15.54 5.94 -19.39
N ARG A 88 -14.31 6.19 -18.90
CA ARG A 88 -13.10 6.14 -19.72
C ARG A 88 -12.48 4.75 -19.81
N TYR A 89 -12.41 4.02 -18.69
CA TYR A 89 -11.62 2.80 -18.56
C TYR A 89 -12.44 1.55 -18.23
N GLY A 90 -13.69 1.71 -17.75
CA GLY A 90 -14.56 0.59 -17.37
C GLY A 90 -14.83 0.52 -15.87
N ALA A 91 -15.19 -0.66 -15.36
CA ALA A 91 -15.52 -0.81 -13.93
C ALA A 91 -14.35 -0.35 -13.03
N TYR A 92 -14.67 0.26 -11.90
CA TYR A 92 -13.63 0.63 -10.92
C TYR A 92 -12.98 -0.63 -10.35
N SER A 93 -11.68 -0.55 -10.08
CA SER A 93 -10.91 -1.72 -9.66
C SER A 93 -11.33 -2.19 -8.28
N LEU A 94 -11.34 -3.51 -8.11
CA LEU A 94 -11.63 -4.18 -6.84
C LEU A 94 -10.33 -4.72 -6.23
N ALA A 95 -10.23 -4.71 -4.90
CA ALA A 95 -9.06 -5.27 -4.21
C ALA A 95 -8.79 -6.74 -4.59
N ALA A 96 -9.86 -7.49 -4.89
CA ALA A 96 -9.81 -8.88 -5.34
C ALA A 96 -9.11 -9.11 -6.69
N GLU A 97 -9.08 -8.10 -7.56
CA GLU A 97 -8.47 -8.22 -8.89
C GLU A 97 -6.94 -8.27 -8.81
N SER A 98 -6.35 -7.70 -7.75
CA SER A 98 -4.91 -7.72 -7.51
C SER A 98 -4.47 -8.76 -6.47
N MET A 99 -5.34 -9.71 -6.09
CA MET A 99 -5.02 -10.67 -5.01
C MET A 99 -3.83 -11.58 -5.31
N TYR A 100 -3.54 -11.85 -6.58
CA TYR A 100 -2.41 -12.69 -7.03
C TYR A 100 -1.21 -11.85 -7.49
N ASP A 101 -1.28 -10.53 -7.37
CA ASP A 101 -0.23 -9.65 -7.85
C ASP A 101 0.92 -9.54 -6.87
N HIS A 102 2.03 -10.21 -7.21
CA HIS A 102 3.28 -10.09 -6.46
C HIS A 102 4.40 -9.57 -7.37
N PRO A 103 4.88 -8.31 -7.18
CA PRO A 103 4.26 -7.22 -6.40
C PRO A 103 3.02 -6.63 -7.11
N PHE A 104 2.15 -5.92 -6.37
CA PHE A 104 0.99 -5.19 -6.95
C PHE A 104 1.41 -4.26 -8.09
N GLN A 105 0.53 -4.03 -9.08
CA GLN A 105 0.81 -3.20 -10.27
C GLN A 105 -0.03 -1.91 -10.33
N TRP A 106 -0.57 -1.46 -9.20
CA TRP A 106 -1.24 -0.17 -9.12
C TRP A 106 -0.23 0.94 -9.43
N GLY A 107 -0.60 1.83 -10.35
CA GLY A 107 0.30 2.89 -10.79
C GLY A 107 0.25 4.10 -9.88
N SER A 108 1.36 4.83 -9.80
CA SER A 108 1.44 6.12 -9.12
C SER A 108 1.38 7.31 -10.07
N LYS A 109 1.45 7.05 -11.39
CA LYS A 109 1.46 8.05 -12.46
C LYS A 109 0.76 7.52 -13.70
N ARG A 110 0.08 8.41 -14.42
CA ARG A 110 -0.53 8.15 -15.73
C ARG A 110 0.07 9.10 -16.76
N THR A 111 1.19 8.69 -17.35
CA THR A 111 1.70 9.32 -18.58
C THR A 111 0.93 8.77 -19.79
N GLY A 112 0.71 7.45 -19.79
CA GLY A 112 -0.27 6.77 -20.63
C GLY A 112 -1.57 6.48 -19.88
N PRO A 113 -2.58 5.91 -20.56
CA PRO A 113 -3.85 5.51 -19.95
C PRO A 113 -3.67 4.39 -18.90
N ASP A 114 -4.72 4.18 -18.10
CA ASP A 114 -4.83 2.98 -17.25
C ASP A 114 -4.95 1.71 -18.12
N LEU A 115 -4.47 0.56 -17.63
CA LEU A 115 -4.40 -0.71 -18.35
C LEU A 115 -5.09 -1.86 -17.59
#